data_AF-A0A9E0AG49-F1
#
_entry.id   AF-A0A9E0AG49-F1
#
_cell.length_a   1.000
_cell.length_b   1.000
_cell.length_c   1.000
_cell.angle_alpha   90.00
_cell.angle_beta   90.00
_cell.angle_gamma   90.00
#
_symmetry.space_group_name_H-M   'P 1'
#
loop_
_entity.id
_entity.type
_entity.pdbx_description
1 polymer ?
#
loop_
_entity_poly.entity_id
_entity_poly.type
_entity_poly.pdbx_seq_one_letter_code
_entity_poly.pdbx_strand_id
1 'polypeptide(L)'
;MHEHLRQASHNQQFRDCIEENFSDDFFDWKITVTFYTALHYLHALASKKGLFIGSNHGDVLRSVNPNNKNGCVLHLSYSAWNAFKEMYNYCHSARYDGITDFETWEKLKAKDYEQCLICMSKFETYIISEGISVQKGDPVKDSK
;
A
#
# COMPACT_ATOMS: atom_id res chain seq x y z
N MET A 1 9.65 12.73 -5.63
CA MET A 1 9.57 12.35 -4.21
C MET A 1 8.37 13.03 -3.53
N HIS A 2 8.38 14.37 -3.39
CA HIS A 2 7.31 15.10 -2.69
C HIS A 2 5.90 14.82 -3.22
N GLU A 3 5.74 14.75 -4.54
CA GLU A 3 4.43 14.47 -5.14
C GLU A 3 3.89 13.09 -4.71
N HIS A 4 4.74 12.07 -4.68
CA HIS A 4 4.34 10.75 -4.21
C HIS A 4 3.99 10.75 -2.71
N LEU A 5 4.73 11.50 -1.89
CA LEU A 5 4.39 11.63 -0.46
C LEU A 5 3.04 12.33 -0.25
N ARG A 6 2.73 13.34 -1.08
CA ARG A 6 1.41 14.00 -1.06
C ARG A 6 0.29 13.04 -1.43
N GLN A 7 0.48 12.22 -2.46
CA GLN A 7 -0.49 11.20 -2.86
C GLN A 7 -0.66 10.12 -1.79
N ALA A 8 0.43 9.67 -1.16
CA ALA A 8 0.35 8.74 -0.03
C ALA A 8 -0.43 9.34 1.15
N SER A 9 -0.15 10.59 1.51
CA SER A 9 -0.85 11.30 2.59
C SER A 9 -2.35 11.47 2.27
N HIS A 10 -2.69 11.83 1.04
CA HIS A 10 -4.09 11.92 0.59
C HIS A 10 -4.81 10.57 0.69
N ASN A 11 -4.19 9.48 0.25
CA ASN A 11 -4.75 8.14 0.36
C ASN A 11 -4.91 7.72 1.82
N GLN A 12 -3.95 8.04 2.68
CA GLN A 12 -4.05 7.76 4.10
C GLN A 12 -5.22 8.52 4.75
N GLN A 13 -5.41 9.81 4.44
CA GLN A 13 -6.58 10.56 4.89
C GLN A 13 -7.89 9.94 4.43
N PHE A 14 -7.97 9.46 3.18
CA PHE A 14 -9.15 8.77 2.68
C PHE A 14 -9.40 7.47 3.45
N ARG A 15 -8.35 6.66 3.68
CA ARG A 15 -8.45 5.44 4.47
C ARG A 15 -8.94 5.70 5.89
N ASP A 16 -8.35 6.69 6.55
CA ASP A 16 -8.68 7.03 7.93
C ASP A 16 -10.14 7.51 8.01
N CYS A 17 -10.59 8.32 7.04
CA CYS A 17 -12.00 8.73 6.91
C CYS A 17 -12.96 7.54 6.73
N ILE A 18 -12.66 6.57 5.86
CA ILE A 18 -13.55 5.41 5.66
C ILE A 18 -13.52 4.46 6.85
N GLU A 19 -12.39 4.36 7.56
CA GLU A 19 -12.30 3.55 8.78
C GLU A 19 -13.13 4.16 9.92
N GLU A 20 -13.07 5.47 10.10
CA GLU A 20 -13.82 6.19 11.13
C GLU A 20 -15.34 6.18 10.89
N ASN A 21 -15.77 6.30 9.63
CA ASN A 21 -17.19 6.44 9.29
C ASN A 21 -17.87 5.11 8.90
N PHE A 22 -17.09 4.13 8.48
CA PHE A 22 -17.57 2.85 7.93
C PHE A 22 -16.66 1.70 8.40
N SER A 23 -16.52 1.52 9.72
CA SER A 23 -15.61 0.53 10.33
C SER A 23 -15.83 -0.89 9.83
N ASP A 24 -17.08 -1.28 9.61
CA ASP A 24 -17.47 -2.65 9.27
C ASP A 24 -17.85 -2.85 7.79
N ASP A 25 -17.60 -1.84 6.94
CA ASP A 25 -17.95 -1.87 5.52
C ASP A 25 -16.75 -1.49 4.61
N PHE A 26 -16.91 -1.71 3.30
CA PHE A 26 -15.99 -1.25 2.23
C PHE A 26 -14.55 -1.77 2.37
N PHE A 27 -14.37 -3.01 2.84
CA PHE A 27 -13.05 -3.59 3.03
C PHE A 27 -12.22 -3.66 1.74
N ASP A 28 -12.86 -3.81 0.58
CA ASP A 28 -12.18 -3.78 -0.72
C ASP A 28 -11.51 -2.43 -0.98
N TRP A 29 -12.20 -1.34 -0.68
CA TRP A 29 -11.68 0.02 -0.79
C TRP A 29 -10.59 0.29 0.24
N LYS A 30 -10.78 -0.17 1.49
CA LYS A 30 -9.77 -0.07 2.56
C LYS A 30 -8.46 -0.79 2.20
N ILE A 31 -8.54 -1.98 1.61
CA ILE A 31 -7.39 -2.72 1.08
C ILE A 31 -6.76 -1.94 -0.07
N THR A 32 -7.58 -1.49 -1.03
CA THR A 32 -7.11 -0.82 -2.25
C THR A 32 -6.32 0.44 -1.91
N VAL A 33 -6.88 1.32 -1.08
CA VAL A 33 -6.20 2.56 -0.68
C VAL A 33 -4.93 2.29 0.13
N THR A 34 -4.91 1.24 0.96
CA THR A 34 -3.72 0.84 1.72
C THR A 34 -2.58 0.44 0.78
N PHE A 35 -2.86 -0.36 -0.25
CA PHE A 35 -1.87 -0.72 -1.26
C PHE A 35 -1.37 0.50 -2.03
N TYR A 36 -2.25 1.38 -2.51
CA TYR A 36 -1.82 2.58 -3.25
C TYR A 36 -1.00 3.54 -2.37
N THR A 37 -1.28 3.61 -1.07
CA THR A 37 -0.44 4.33 -0.11
C THR A 37 0.99 3.76 -0.09
N ALA A 38 1.13 2.43 0.05
CA ALA A 38 2.43 1.75 0.01
C ALA A 38 3.15 1.95 -1.35
N LEU A 39 2.42 1.89 -2.46
CA LEU A 39 2.96 2.12 -3.81
C LEU A 39 3.55 3.53 -3.93
N HIS A 40 2.88 4.55 -3.42
CA HIS A 40 3.39 5.91 -3.43
C HIS A 40 4.60 6.08 -2.50
N TYR A 41 4.64 5.43 -1.34
CA TYR A 41 5.86 5.40 -0.52
C TYR A 41 7.03 4.75 -1.25
N LEU A 42 6.80 3.65 -1.97
CA LEU A 42 7.82 2.99 -2.78
C LEU A 42 8.36 3.89 -3.90
N HIS A 43 7.48 4.59 -4.61
CA HIS A 43 7.88 5.57 -5.63
C HIS A 43 8.59 6.79 -5.04
N ALA A 44 8.20 7.23 -3.85
CA ALA A 44 8.92 8.28 -3.13
C ALA A 44 10.36 7.85 -2.81
N LEU A 45 10.54 6.61 -2.31
CA LEU A 45 11.86 6.02 -2.06
C LEU A 45 12.70 5.90 -3.34
N ALA A 46 12.13 5.35 -4.42
CA ALA A 46 12.80 5.26 -5.70
C ALA A 46 13.26 6.64 -6.20
N SER A 47 12.36 7.63 -6.16
CA SER A 47 12.66 9.00 -6.56
C SER A 47 13.74 9.65 -5.69
N LYS A 48 13.75 9.40 -4.37
CA LYS A 48 14.82 9.87 -3.46
C LYS A 48 16.19 9.32 -3.88
N LYS A 49 16.23 8.08 -4.37
CA LYS A 49 17.46 7.41 -4.85
C LYS A 49 17.78 7.71 -6.32
N GLY A 50 17.00 8.54 -7.01
CA GLY A 50 17.18 8.82 -8.43
C GLY A 50 16.88 7.62 -9.34
N LEU A 51 16.04 6.69 -8.89
CA LEU A 51 15.71 5.44 -9.60
C LEU A 51 14.33 5.52 -10.26
N PHE A 52 14.22 4.91 -11.44
CA PHE A 52 12.94 4.63 -12.09
C PHE A 52 12.60 3.14 -11.94
N ILE A 53 11.47 2.85 -11.32
CA ILE A 53 11.02 1.48 -11.03
C ILE A 53 9.85 1.03 -11.91
N GLY A 54 9.51 1.78 -12.96
CA GLY A 54 8.40 1.48 -13.86
C GLY A 54 7.17 2.37 -13.68
N SER A 55 6.21 2.24 -14.59
CA SER A 55 4.97 3.03 -14.63
C SER A 55 3.70 2.21 -14.40
N ASN A 56 3.78 0.89 -14.36
CA ASN A 56 2.67 -0.02 -14.06
C ASN A 56 3.06 -1.02 -12.96
N HIS A 57 2.07 -1.67 -12.36
CA HIS A 57 2.30 -2.59 -11.23
C HIS A 57 3.25 -3.74 -11.57
N GLY A 58 3.17 -4.31 -12.77
CA GLY A 58 4.05 -5.40 -13.20
C GLY A 58 5.52 -4.99 -13.27
N ASP A 59 5.78 -3.80 -13.83
CA ASP A 59 7.13 -3.23 -13.89
C ASP A 59 7.66 -2.90 -12.50
N VAL A 60 6.83 -2.31 -11.63
CA VAL A 60 7.19 -2.01 -10.24
C VAL A 60 7.56 -3.28 -9.49
N LEU A 61 6.70 -4.31 -9.51
CA LEU A 61 6.96 -5.58 -8.86
C LEU A 61 8.26 -6.22 -9.35
N ARG A 62 8.50 -6.20 -10.66
CA ARG A 62 9.74 -6.74 -11.24
C ARG A 62 10.98 -5.95 -10.81
N SER A 63 10.86 -4.62 -10.72
CA SER A 63 11.95 -3.70 -10.42
C SER A 63 12.36 -3.68 -8.95
N VAL A 64 11.50 -4.19 -8.06
CA VAL A 64 11.74 -4.20 -6.61
C VAL A 64 11.83 -5.60 -6.00
N ASN A 65 11.72 -6.64 -6.83
CA ASN A 65 11.85 -8.03 -6.41
C ASN A 65 13.33 -8.39 -6.17
N PRO A 66 13.75 -8.69 -4.92
CA PRO A 66 15.13 -9.02 -4.59
C PRO A 66 15.61 -10.33 -5.23
N ASN A 67 14.71 -11.18 -5.72
CA ASN A 67 15.08 -12.41 -6.43
C ASN A 67 15.33 -12.19 -7.93
N ASN A 68 15.02 -11.00 -8.46
CA ASN A 68 15.20 -10.69 -9.87
C ASN A 68 16.62 -10.16 -10.16
N LYS A 69 17.56 -11.09 -10.38
CA LYS A 69 18.99 -10.78 -10.58
C LYS A 69 19.28 -9.77 -11.70
N ASN A 70 18.47 -9.73 -12.76
CA ASN A 70 18.75 -8.93 -13.96
C ASN A 70 17.85 -7.70 -14.10
N GLY A 71 16.88 -7.51 -13.21
CA GLY A 71 15.91 -6.41 -13.32
C GLY A 71 15.55 -5.75 -12.01
N CYS A 72 16.14 -6.14 -10.88
CA CYS A 72 15.98 -5.43 -9.62
C CYS A 72 16.75 -4.10 -9.68
N VAL A 73 16.00 -2.99 -9.69
CA VAL A 73 16.52 -1.63 -9.70
C VAL A 73 16.61 -1.09 -8.28
N LEU A 74 15.56 -1.30 -7.48
CA LEU A 74 15.50 -0.88 -6.07
C LEU A 74 15.46 -2.12 -5.18
N HIS A 75 16.56 -2.36 -4.46
CA HIS A 75 16.71 -3.52 -3.59
C HIS A 75 15.98 -3.30 -2.26
N LEU A 76 14.79 -3.88 -2.14
CA LEU A 76 14.08 -3.98 -0.87
C LEU A 76 14.66 -5.11 -0.01
N SER A 77 14.52 -5.00 1.31
CA SER A 77 14.70 -6.18 2.17
C SER A 77 13.66 -7.25 1.78
N TYR A 78 13.99 -8.53 1.98
CA TYR A 78 13.07 -9.63 1.65
C TYR A 78 11.72 -9.51 2.38
N SER A 79 11.76 -9.04 3.64
CA SER A 79 10.57 -8.78 4.44
C SER A 79 9.70 -7.66 3.85
N ALA A 80 10.32 -6.53 3.48
CA ALA A 80 9.60 -5.41 2.88
C ALA A 80 9.03 -5.76 1.50
N TRP A 81 9.80 -6.49 0.69
CA TRP A 81 9.32 -7.01 -0.59
C TRP A 81 8.09 -7.91 -0.43
N ASN A 82 8.15 -8.89 0.46
CA ASN A 82 7.01 -9.78 0.67
C ASN A 82 5.79 -9.02 1.19
N ALA A 83 5.97 -8.09 2.14
CA ALA A 83 4.87 -7.26 2.63
C ALA A 83 4.22 -6.45 1.50
N PHE A 84 5.03 -5.81 0.64
CA PHE A 84 4.53 -5.06 -0.51
C PHE A 84 3.80 -5.96 -1.53
N LYS A 85 4.38 -7.12 -1.84
CA LYS A 85 3.79 -8.10 -2.76
C LYS A 85 2.46 -8.65 -2.26
N GLU A 86 2.35 -8.95 -0.97
CA GLU A 86 1.08 -9.42 -0.40
C GLU A 86 0.01 -8.32 -0.43
N MET A 87 0.33 -7.06 -0.12
CA MET A 87 -0.62 -5.95 -0.29
C MET A 87 -1.12 -5.82 -1.73
N TYR A 88 -0.23 -6.00 -2.72
CA TYR A 88 -0.64 -6.06 -4.13
C TYR A 88 -1.62 -7.22 -4.41
N ASN A 89 -1.33 -8.42 -3.90
CA ASN A 89 -2.21 -9.58 -4.09
C ASN A 89 -3.60 -9.35 -3.47
N TYR A 90 -3.66 -8.80 -2.25
CA TYR A 90 -4.93 -8.45 -1.60
C TYR A 90 -5.70 -7.38 -2.38
N CYS A 91 -5.01 -6.34 -2.85
CA CYS A 91 -5.63 -5.32 -3.69
C CYS A 91 -6.16 -5.90 -5.00
N HIS A 92 -5.39 -6.77 -5.65
CA HIS A 92 -5.81 -7.40 -6.90
C HIS A 92 -7.05 -8.28 -6.68
N SER A 93 -7.04 -9.13 -5.64
CA SER A 93 -8.18 -10.00 -5.34
C SER A 93 -9.43 -9.22 -4.96
N ALA A 94 -9.27 -8.14 -4.19
CA ALA A 94 -10.37 -7.26 -3.81
C ALA A 94 -11.05 -6.58 -5.01
N ARG A 95 -10.33 -6.36 -6.12
CA ARG A 95 -10.84 -5.65 -7.28
C ARG A 95 -11.29 -6.56 -8.42
N TYR A 96 -10.70 -7.74 -8.56
CA TYR A 96 -10.79 -8.50 -9.81
C TYR A 96 -11.21 -9.97 -9.69
N ASP A 97 -11.27 -10.57 -8.50
CA ASP A 97 -11.57 -12.00 -8.37
C ASP A 97 -13.05 -12.37 -8.67
N GLY A 98 -13.90 -11.38 -8.93
CA GLY A 98 -15.33 -11.58 -9.15
C GLY A 98 -16.06 -11.99 -7.86
N ILE A 99 -17.37 -11.78 -7.83
CA ILE A 99 -18.18 -12.05 -6.63
C ILE A 99 -19.38 -12.90 -7.03
N THR A 100 -19.49 -14.08 -6.42
CA THR A 100 -20.65 -14.97 -6.58
C THR A 100 -21.48 -15.06 -5.30
N ASP A 101 -20.83 -14.91 -4.15
CA ASP A 101 -21.43 -14.82 -2.82
C ASP A 101 -20.84 -13.59 -2.10
N PHE A 102 -21.65 -12.54 -1.99
CA PHE A 102 -21.23 -11.25 -1.44
C PHE A 102 -20.95 -11.33 0.06
N GLU A 103 -21.72 -12.11 0.83
CA GLU A 103 -21.56 -12.17 2.28
C GLU A 103 -20.25 -12.89 2.67
N THR A 104 -19.95 -14.00 1.99
CA THR A 104 -18.67 -14.68 2.17
C THR A 104 -17.51 -13.80 1.70
N TRP A 105 -17.68 -13.09 0.60
CA TRP A 105 -16.66 -12.19 0.07
C TRP A 105 -16.34 -11.04 1.04
N GLU A 106 -17.34 -10.36 1.59
CA GLU A 106 -17.15 -9.31 2.61
C GLU A 106 -16.38 -9.82 3.83
N LYS A 107 -16.77 -10.98 4.38
CA LYS A 107 -16.06 -11.61 5.51
C LYS A 107 -14.60 -11.96 5.18
N LEU A 108 -14.32 -12.36 3.94
CA LEU A 108 -12.95 -12.60 3.49
C LEU A 108 -12.16 -11.30 3.35
N LYS A 109 -12.77 -10.24 2.79
CA LYS A 109 -12.10 -8.94 2.65
C LYS A 109 -11.82 -8.29 4.00
N ALA A 110 -12.67 -8.47 5.00
CA ALA A 110 -12.38 -8.04 6.37
C ALA A 110 -11.07 -8.66 6.89
N LYS A 111 -10.90 -9.98 6.73
CA LYS A 111 -9.67 -10.69 7.14
C LYS A 111 -8.45 -10.27 6.31
N ASP A 112 -8.63 -10.11 5.00
CA ASP A 112 -7.56 -9.63 4.12
C ASP A 112 -7.11 -8.22 4.51
N TYR A 113 -8.04 -7.37 4.96
CA TYR A 113 -7.71 -6.02 5.42
C TYR A 113 -6.86 -6.04 6.69
N GLU A 114 -7.17 -6.89 7.67
CA GLU A 114 -6.32 -7.07 8.86
C GLU A 114 -4.89 -7.48 8.47
N GLN A 115 -4.75 -8.41 7.53
CA GLN A 115 -3.43 -8.83 7.03
C GLN A 115 -2.74 -7.71 6.25
N CYS A 116 -3.49 -6.94 5.48
CA CYS A 116 -3.00 -5.79 4.73
C CYS A 116 -2.39 -4.74 5.67
N LEU A 117 -3.02 -4.46 6.82
CA LEU A 117 -2.50 -3.55 7.84
C LEU A 117 -1.19 -4.06 8.48
N ILE A 118 -1.08 -5.36 8.73
CA ILE A 118 0.17 -5.98 9.24
C ILE A 118 1.30 -5.82 8.21
N CYS A 119 1.00 -6.06 6.93
CA CYS A 119 1.94 -5.84 5.83
C CYS A 119 2.35 -4.37 5.71
N MET A 120 1.39 -3.45 5.81
CA MET A 120 1.65 -2.01 5.78
C MET A 120 2.60 -1.58 6.89
N SER A 121 2.38 -2.03 8.13
CA SER A 121 3.25 -1.70 9.27
C SER A 121 4.70 -2.17 9.07
N LYS A 122 4.89 -3.41 8.56
CA LYS A 122 6.22 -3.94 8.22
C LYS A 122 6.88 -3.12 7.12
N PHE A 123 6.10 -2.75 6.09
CA PHE A 123 6.60 -1.97 4.96
C PHE A 123 6.96 -0.54 5.37
N GLU A 124 6.12 0.15 6.14
CA GLU A 124 6.39 1.48 6.68
C GLU A 124 7.65 1.49 7.54
N THR A 125 7.84 0.48 8.40
CA THR A 125 9.06 0.36 9.21
C THR A 125 10.31 0.37 8.32
N TYR A 126 10.29 -0.38 7.22
CA TYR A 126 11.38 -0.38 6.24
C TYR A 126 11.52 0.98 5.54
N ILE A 127 10.44 1.55 5.04
CA ILE A 127 10.42 2.85 4.36
C ILE A 127 10.98 3.98 5.25
N ILE A 128 10.61 3.99 6.53
CA ILE A 128 11.14 4.93 7.53
C ILE A 128 12.63 4.70 7.74
N SER A 129 13.09 3.45 7.84
CA SER A 129 14.52 3.13 7.97
C SER A 129 15.35 3.58 6.76
N GLU A 130 14.75 3.66 5.58
CA GLU A 130 15.34 4.22 4.35
C GLU A 130 15.25 5.76 4.29
N GLY A 131 14.74 6.39 5.36
CA GLY A 131 14.65 7.83 5.55
C GLY A 131 13.55 8.50 4.73
N ILE A 132 12.43 7.82 4.49
CA ILE A 132 11.20 8.43 3.98
C ILE A 132 10.30 8.76 5.17
N SER A 133 9.83 10.00 5.24
CA SER A 133 8.87 10.43 6.24
C SER A 133 7.47 9.92 5.87
N VAL A 134 6.97 8.97 6.65
CA VAL A 134 5.58 8.51 6.61
C VAL A 134 4.78 9.43 7.52
N GLN A 135 3.81 10.16 6.97
CA GLN A 135 2.88 10.94 7.79
C GLN A 135 1.84 10.00 8.35
N LYS A 136 1.72 9.89 9.68
CA LYS A 136 0.50 9.36 10.26
C LYS A 136 -0.54 10.45 10.13
N GLY A 137 -1.74 10.13 9.64
CA GLY A 137 -2.83 11.09 9.55
C GLY A 137 -3.00 11.78 10.89
N ASP A 138 -2.70 13.08 10.95
CA ASP A 138 -3.17 13.88 12.07
C ASP A 138 -4.70 13.93 11.93
N PRO A 139 -5.47 13.69 13.01
CA PRO A 139 -6.92 13.75 12.94
C PRO A 139 -7.31 15.12 12.37
N VAL A 140 -8.19 15.09 11.36
CA VAL A 140 -8.74 16.30 10.75
C VAL A 140 -9.36 17.12 11.89
N LYS A 141 -8.71 18.23 12.25
CA LYS A 141 -9.32 19.18 13.18
C LYS A 141 -10.51 19.79 12.47
N ASP A 142 -11.71 19.50 12.95
CA ASP A 142 -12.94 20.10 12.49
C ASP A 142 -12.76 21.61 12.36
N SER A 143 -12.82 22.08 11.11
CA SER A 143 -12.90 23.50 10.82
C SER A 143 -14.35 23.89 11.09
N LYS A 144 -14.57 24.58 12.21
CA LYS A 144 -15.86 25.17 12.61
C LYS A 144 -16.38 26.15 11.56
#